data_AF-A0AAU6VYG3-F1
#
_entry.id   AF-A0AAU6VYG3-F1
#
_cell.length_a   1.000
_cell.length_b   1.000
_cell.length_c   1.000
_cell.angle_alpha   90.00
_cell.angle_beta   90.00
_cell.angle_gamma   90.00
#
_symmetry.space_group_name_H-M   'P 1'
#
loop_
_entity.id
_entity.type
_entity.pdbx_description
1 polymer ?
#
loop_
_entity_poly.entity_id
_entity_poly.type
_entity_poly.pdbx_seq_one_letter_code
_entity_poly.pdbx_strand_id
1 'polypeptide(L)'
;MLIYYAPGGGLGHLSRALKVLGFIKAQQALVITSPLPLAVDTLLPKGIQHLSLPTRLQSRAELSAWLKQLLASLNKQQACRLMLIDAFPGGIWGELGDIPLPGKLVYIARLLNWNVYRQRVAHIPRFQQIWFCEWPTPEQEQALSNQTGPRFWLPLLGEDKSQDATPKGLEKPKQTLVIHSGSLAEQALLLEHAAKAGEEIDIIAPPHPSADAGFNSAPLDSKPLDKSALSDFNNCNNKEHKPGLTRLQLYPASDIGWQYQRVICGGGFNLVSEYILHPGALFVPLTRALDLQHLRIERGLGGFLPPPGLSSVQKDILKRL
;
A
#
# COMPACT_ATOMS: atom_id res chain seq x y z
N MET A 1 -12.73 6.76 19.52
CA MET A 1 -12.44 5.89 18.35
C MET A 1 -11.12 6.29 17.69
N LEU A 2 -10.46 5.36 17.00
CA LEU A 2 -9.29 5.59 16.13
C LEU A 2 -9.74 5.75 14.68
N ILE A 3 -9.17 6.71 13.94
CA ILE A 3 -9.37 6.84 12.50
C ILE A 3 -8.07 6.45 11.79
N TYR A 4 -8.13 5.56 10.79
CA TYR A 4 -7.00 5.19 9.94
C TYR A 4 -7.26 5.71 8.53
N TYR A 5 -6.56 6.76 8.13
CA TYR A 5 -6.74 7.41 6.84
C TYR A 5 -5.66 6.96 5.85
N ALA A 6 -6.05 6.16 4.87
CA ALA A 6 -5.17 5.60 3.86
C ALA A 6 -5.81 5.60 2.47
N PRO A 7 -6.18 6.78 1.94
CA PRO A 7 -6.72 6.87 0.60
C PRO A 7 -5.62 6.53 -0.41
N GLY A 8 -5.67 5.32 -0.94
CA GLY A 8 -4.83 4.89 -2.03
C GLY A 8 -5.49 3.73 -2.73
N GLY A 9 -5.19 3.61 -4.02
CA GLY A 9 -5.76 2.56 -4.86
C GLY A 9 -5.27 1.17 -4.46
N GLY A 10 -6.12 0.18 -4.71
CA GLY A 10 -5.80 -1.22 -4.48
C GLY A 10 -5.85 -1.65 -3.01
N LEU A 11 -5.64 -2.95 -2.80
CA LEU A 11 -5.82 -3.59 -1.49
C LEU A 11 -4.65 -3.39 -0.53
N GLY A 12 -3.51 -2.89 -1.02
CA GLY A 12 -2.32 -2.70 -0.21
C GLY A 12 -2.50 -1.72 0.95
N HIS A 13 -3.29 -0.66 0.76
CA HIS A 13 -3.55 0.31 1.84
C HIS A 13 -4.36 -0.33 2.98
N LEU A 14 -5.36 -1.15 2.64
CA LEU A 14 -6.12 -1.91 3.63
C LEU A 14 -5.24 -2.93 4.34
N SER A 15 -4.38 -3.69 3.62
CA SER A 15 -3.47 -4.66 4.26
C SER A 15 -2.58 -4.00 5.29
N ARG A 16 -2.01 -2.85 4.95
CA ARG A 16 -1.15 -2.10 5.88
C ARG A 16 -1.94 -1.58 7.06
N ALA A 17 -3.12 -1.01 6.83
CA ALA A 17 -4.02 -0.58 7.91
C ALA A 17 -4.27 -1.71 8.91
N LEU A 18 -4.65 -2.90 8.43
CA LEU A 18 -4.90 -4.05 9.29
C LEU A 18 -3.64 -4.51 10.04
N LYS A 19 -2.46 -4.51 9.39
CA LYS A 19 -1.17 -4.82 10.05
C LYS A 19 -0.86 -3.82 11.18
N VAL A 20 -1.01 -2.52 10.93
CA VAL A 20 -0.76 -1.49 11.95
C VAL A 20 -1.74 -1.59 13.10
N LEU A 21 -3.04 -1.75 12.81
CA LEU A 21 -4.09 -1.88 13.82
C LEU A 21 -3.90 -3.14 14.67
N GLY A 22 -3.52 -4.26 14.06
CA GLY A 22 -3.15 -5.48 14.76
C GLY A 22 -1.91 -5.30 15.65
N PHE A 23 -0.86 -4.63 15.14
CA PHE A 23 0.37 -4.35 15.88
C PHE A 23 0.11 -3.54 17.16
N ILE A 24 -0.70 -2.48 17.07
CA ILE A 24 -1.07 -1.64 18.23
C ILE A 24 -2.25 -2.20 19.03
N LYS A 25 -2.76 -3.39 18.67
CA LYS A 25 -3.90 -4.07 19.30
C LYS A 25 -5.17 -3.21 19.38
N ALA A 26 -5.43 -2.42 18.35
CA ALA A 26 -6.61 -1.56 18.27
C ALA A 26 -7.90 -2.41 18.31
N GLN A 27 -8.79 -2.08 19.24
CA GLN A 27 -10.08 -2.77 19.38
C GLN A 27 -11.18 -2.17 18.50
N GLN A 28 -11.06 -0.88 18.18
CA GLN A 28 -12.05 -0.14 17.40
C GLN A 28 -11.35 0.88 16.52
N ALA A 29 -11.61 0.82 15.20
CA ALA A 29 -11.11 1.80 14.26
C ALA A 29 -12.05 1.97 13.07
N LEU A 30 -12.07 3.18 12.52
CA LEU A 30 -12.63 3.45 11.20
C LEU A 30 -11.49 3.58 10.19
N VAL A 31 -11.41 2.67 9.23
CA VAL A 31 -10.42 2.66 8.14
C VAL A 31 -11.02 3.33 6.92
N ILE A 32 -10.39 4.40 6.44
CA ILE A 32 -10.81 5.16 5.27
C ILE A 32 -9.83 4.88 4.12
N THR A 33 -10.30 4.32 3.02
CA THR A 33 -9.48 4.05 1.81
C THR A 33 -10.16 4.57 0.55
N SER A 34 -9.46 4.51 -0.58
CA SER A 34 -10.14 4.56 -1.89
C SER A 34 -11.09 3.36 -2.05
N PRO A 35 -12.10 3.44 -2.93
CA PRO A 35 -12.98 2.32 -3.24
C PRO A 35 -12.19 1.05 -3.55
N LEU A 36 -12.60 -0.05 -2.92
CA LEU A 36 -11.94 -1.35 -3.06
C LEU A 36 -12.67 -2.21 -4.09
N PRO A 37 -11.93 -3.04 -4.87
CA PRO A 37 -12.52 -3.86 -5.93
C PRO A 37 -13.24 -5.12 -5.42
N LEU A 38 -13.23 -5.37 -4.11
CA LEU A 38 -13.80 -6.56 -3.47
C LEU A 38 -14.66 -6.12 -2.28
N ALA A 39 -15.69 -6.92 -1.96
CA ALA A 39 -16.45 -6.77 -0.73
C ALA A 39 -15.58 -7.18 0.46
N VAL A 40 -14.86 -6.23 1.05
CA VAL A 40 -13.91 -6.48 2.14
C VAL A 40 -14.56 -6.53 3.51
N ASP A 41 -15.83 -6.14 3.65
CA ASP A 41 -16.50 -6.02 4.94
C ASP A 41 -16.53 -7.34 5.71
N THR A 42 -16.61 -8.47 5.01
CA THR A 42 -16.58 -9.82 5.60
C THR A 42 -15.19 -10.25 6.08
N LEU A 43 -14.14 -9.54 5.66
CA LEU A 43 -12.74 -9.84 5.98
C LEU A 43 -12.18 -8.95 7.09
N LEU A 44 -12.96 -7.96 7.56
CA LEU A 44 -12.52 -7.05 8.61
C LEU A 44 -12.60 -7.71 9.99
N PRO A 45 -11.56 -7.54 10.84
CA PRO A 45 -11.64 -7.98 12.23
C PRO A 45 -12.80 -7.28 12.98
N LYS A 46 -13.35 -7.95 13.99
CA LYS A 46 -14.43 -7.40 14.83
C LYS A 46 -14.01 -6.04 15.41
N GLY A 47 -14.89 -5.05 15.26
CA GLY A 47 -14.68 -3.68 15.75
C GLY A 47 -13.95 -2.76 14.76
N ILE A 48 -13.45 -3.30 13.65
CA ILE A 48 -12.87 -2.51 12.57
C ILE A 48 -13.96 -2.23 11.53
N GLN A 49 -14.19 -0.96 11.25
CA GLN A 49 -15.12 -0.49 10.23
C GLN A 49 -14.34 0.02 9.03
N HIS A 50 -14.93 -0.07 7.85
CA HIS A 50 -14.37 0.48 6.62
C HIS A 50 -15.29 1.53 6.01
N LEU A 51 -14.69 2.57 5.46
CA LEU A 51 -15.38 3.59 4.68
C LEU A 51 -14.56 3.89 3.42
N SER A 52 -15.20 3.78 2.26
CA SER A 52 -14.58 4.19 1.01
C SER A 52 -14.76 5.69 0.77
N LEU A 53 -13.76 6.32 0.17
CA LEU A 53 -13.93 7.64 -0.44
C LEU A 53 -15.02 7.58 -1.51
N PRO A 54 -15.84 8.65 -1.69
CA PRO A 54 -16.76 8.74 -2.80
C PRO A 54 -16.02 8.66 -4.15
N THR A 55 -16.58 7.91 -5.10
CA THR A 55 -15.98 7.67 -6.43
C THR A 55 -15.94 8.91 -7.33
N ARG A 56 -16.72 9.95 -7.00
CA ARG A 56 -16.89 11.16 -7.84
C ARG A 56 -16.02 12.34 -7.43
N LEU A 57 -15.15 12.20 -6.43
CA LEU A 57 -14.27 13.30 -6.01
C LEU A 57 -13.19 13.52 -7.08
N GLN A 58 -13.16 14.72 -7.68
CA GLN A 58 -12.24 15.07 -8.77
C GLN A 58 -11.25 16.18 -8.40
N SER A 59 -11.40 16.80 -7.23
CA SER A 59 -10.59 17.94 -6.83
C SER A 59 -10.22 17.97 -5.35
N ARG A 60 -9.13 18.69 -5.02
CA ARG A 60 -8.71 19.00 -3.64
C ARG A 60 -9.86 19.61 -2.84
N ALA A 61 -10.61 20.52 -3.43
CA ALA A 61 -11.70 21.23 -2.77
C ALA A 61 -12.85 20.28 -2.38
N GLU A 62 -13.26 19.41 -3.31
CA GLU A 62 -14.29 18.40 -3.06
C GLU A 62 -13.87 17.41 -1.99
N LEU A 63 -12.64 16.87 -2.07
CA LEU A 63 -12.11 15.94 -1.07
C LEU A 63 -12.00 16.60 0.31
N SER A 64 -11.51 17.85 0.36
CA SER A 64 -11.43 18.63 1.60
C SER A 64 -12.80 18.86 2.21
N ALA A 65 -13.80 19.25 1.41
CA ALA A 65 -15.16 19.50 1.88
C ALA A 65 -15.81 18.23 2.42
N TRP A 66 -15.71 17.13 1.68
CA TRP A 66 -16.22 15.83 2.11
C TRP A 66 -15.55 15.36 3.41
N LEU A 67 -14.22 15.45 3.49
CA LEU A 67 -13.48 15.03 4.68
C LEU A 67 -13.81 15.91 5.89
N LYS A 68 -13.93 17.23 5.72
CA LYS A 68 -14.41 18.15 6.78
C LYS A 68 -15.78 17.73 7.31
N GLN A 69 -16.73 17.43 6.43
CA GLN A 69 -18.08 17.01 6.81
C GLN A 69 -18.07 15.67 7.55
N LEU A 70 -17.33 14.69 7.05
CA LEU A 70 -17.17 13.38 7.68
C LEU A 70 -16.55 13.51 9.08
N LEU A 71 -15.43 14.22 9.21
CA LEU A 71 -14.75 14.34 10.51
C LEU A 71 -15.61 15.10 11.52
N ALA A 72 -16.36 16.12 11.08
CA ALA A 72 -17.30 16.85 11.93
C ALA A 72 -18.48 15.96 12.40
N SER A 73 -19.01 15.07 11.55
CA SER A 73 -20.08 14.16 11.93
C SER A 73 -19.59 13.10 12.91
N LEU A 74 -18.40 12.53 12.66
CA LEU A 74 -17.78 11.54 13.53
C LEU A 74 -17.48 12.14 14.91
N ASN A 75 -16.93 13.35 14.99
CA ASN A 75 -16.58 13.98 16.26
C ASN A 75 -17.82 14.21 17.17
N LYS A 76 -19.00 14.47 16.58
CA LYS A 76 -20.26 14.60 17.33
C LYS A 76 -20.76 13.27 17.88
N GLN A 77 -20.56 12.18 17.15
CA GLN A 77 -21.07 10.86 17.51
C GLN A 77 -20.09 10.08 18.40
N GLN A 78 -18.78 10.30 18.22
CA GLN A 78 -17.70 9.62 18.90
C GLN A 78 -16.46 10.53 18.96
N ALA A 79 -15.91 10.75 20.16
CA ALA A 79 -14.65 11.48 20.26
C ALA A 79 -13.51 10.69 19.58
N CYS A 80 -12.98 11.22 18.48
CA CYS A 80 -11.78 10.70 17.86
C CYS A 80 -10.57 11.10 18.73
N ARG A 81 -9.84 10.11 19.22
CA ARG A 81 -8.65 10.35 20.09
C ARG A 81 -7.35 10.32 19.31
N LEU A 82 -7.32 9.55 18.21
CA LEU A 82 -6.13 9.26 17.43
C LEU A 82 -6.53 9.11 15.96
N MET A 83 -5.82 9.82 15.08
CA MET A 83 -5.91 9.67 13.64
C MET A 83 -4.54 9.27 13.09
N LEU A 84 -4.48 8.08 12.48
CA LEU A 84 -3.30 7.56 11.80
C LEU A 84 -3.39 7.96 10.32
N ILE A 85 -2.38 8.65 9.80
CA ILE A 85 -2.30 9.07 8.39
C ILE A 85 -1.31 8.17 7.67
N ASP A 86 -1.81 7.29 6.80
CA ASP A 86 -1.05 6.35 5.98
C ASP A 86 -1.24 6.65 4.49
N ALA A 87 -0.79 7.85 4.14
CA ALA A 87 -0.85 8.44 2.81
C ALA A 87 0.38 9.34 2.59
N PHE A 88 0.33 10.24 1.61
CA PHE A 88 1.26 11.36 1.60
C PHE A 88 0.99 12.29 2.81
N PRO A 89 1.99 13.00 3.35
CA PRO A 89 1.84 13.79 4.59
C PRO A 89 0.69 14.82 4.54
N GLY A 90 0.60 15.58 3.46
CA GLY A 90 -0.51 16.51 3.19
C GLY A 90 -1.74 15.86 2.55
N GLY A 91 -1.77 14.54 2.40
CA GLY A 91 -2.82 13.85 1.66
C GLY A 91 -2.58 13.80 0.16
N ILE A 92 -3.55 13.27 -0.57
CA ILE A 92 -3.49 12.99 -2.00
C ILE A 92 -3.21 14.25 -2.83
N TRP A 93 -3.94 15.33 -2.55
CA TRP A 93 -3.88 16.63 -3.24
C TRP A 93 -3.41 17.76 -2.34
N GLY A 94 -2.93 17.45 -1.12
CA GLY A 94 -2.61 18.47 -0.11
C GLY A 94 -3.81 18.84 0.78
N GLU A 95 -4.93 18.12 0.66
CA GLU A 95 -6.17 18.38 1.40
C GLU A 95 -5.99 18.39 2.92
N LEU A 96 -5.07 17.58 3.47
CA LEU A 96 -4.91 17.49 4.92
C LEU A 96 -4.30 18.76 5.51
N GLY A 97 -3.58 19.55 4.71
CA GLY A 97 -2.95 20.79 5.16
C GLY A 97 -3.93 21.93 5.47
N ASP A 98 -5.17 21.89 4.97
CA ASP A 98 -6.11 23.02 5.04
C ASP A 98 -7.36 22.75 5.88
N ILE A 99 -7.40 21.62 6.56
CA ILE A 99 -8.59 21.18 7.30
C ILE A 99 -8.26 20.90 8.76
N PRO A 100 -9.19 21.17 9.69
CA PRO A 100 -9.02 20.74 11.08
C PRO A 100 -9.12 19.21 11.15
N LEU A 101 -8.04 18.57 11.60
CA LEU A 101 -7.99 17.13 11.83
C LEU A 101 -8.20 16.82 13.32
N PRO A 102 -9.02 15.80 13.67
CA PRO A 102 -9.35 15.51 15.06
C PRO A 102 -8.28 14.66 15.76
N GLY A 103 -8.26 14.76 17.09
CA GLY A 103 -7.42 13.92 17.95
C GLY A 103 -5.91 14.17 17.78
N LYS A 104 -5.10 13.23 18.28
CA LYS A 104 -3.66 13.20 18.03
C LYS A 104 -3.42 12.65 16.62
N LEU A 105 -2.55 13.29 15.86
CA LEU A 105 -2.14 12.88 14.53
C LEU A 105 -0.82 12.12 14.59
N VAL A 106 -0.82 10.94 13.99
CA VAL A 106 0.38 10.14 13.80
C VAL A 106 0.55 9.87 12.32
N TYR A 107 1.73 10.18 11.80
CA TYR A 107 2.06 9.92 10.41
C TYR A 107 2.73 8.55 10.27
N ILE A 108 2.16 7.68 9.44
CA ILE A 108 2.75 6.41 9.03
C ILE A 108 3.61 6.68 7.79
N ALA A 109 4.90 6.91 8.02
CA ALA A 109 5.84 7.32 7.00
C ALA A 109 6.36 6.11 6.20
N ARG A 110 6.21 6.20 4.88
CA ARG A 110 6.86 5.32 3.91
C ARG A 110 7.92 6.09 3.13
N LEU A 111 8.73 5.36 2.38
CA LEU A 111 9.76 5.96 1.55
C LEU A 111 9.13 6.87 0.48
N LEU A 112 9.43 8.17 0.56
CA LEU A 112 8.84 9.22 -0.26
C LEU A 112 9.94 10.02 -0.92
N ASN A 113 9.79 10.31 -2.21
CA ASN A 113 10.62 11.29 -2.90
C ASN A 113 10.25 12.70 -2.40
N TRP A 114 10.88 13.10 -1.29
CA TRP A 114 10.54 14.33 -0.61
C TRP A 114 10.75 15.57 -1.48
N ASN A 115 11.81 15.60 -2.28
CA ASN A 115 12.15 16.73 -3.14
C ASN A 115 11.10 16.98 -4.22
N VAL A 116 10.53 15.92 -4.79
CA VAL A 116 9.41 16.05 -5.73
C VAL A 116 8.12 16.35 -4.98
N TYR A 117 7.89 15.70 -3.84
CA TYR A 117 6.67 15.85 -3.07
C TYR A 117 6.43 17.29 -2.58
N ARG A 118 7.45 17.92 -1.98
CA ARG A 118 7.37 19.28 -1.42
C ARG A 118 7.03 20.36 -2.45
N GLN A 119 7.23 20.10 -3.74
CA GLN A 119 6.85 21.01 -4.82
C GLN A 119 5.36 20.94 -5.14
N ARG A 120 4.68 19.87 -4.74
CA ARG A 120 3.26 19.59 -5.05
C ARG A 120 2.32 19.96 -3.92
N VAL A 121 2.83 20.29 -2.73
CA VAL A 121 2.04 20.60 -1.54
C VAL A 121 2.51 21.91 -0.91
N ALA A 122 1.56 22.75 -0.49
CA ALA A 122 1.86 23.99 0.20
C ALA A 122 2.21 23.75 1.68
N HIS A 123 1.38 22.97 2.37
CA HIS A 123 1.49 22.71 3.80
C HIS A 123 1.14 21.26 4.13
N ILE A 124 1.74 20.74 5.19
CA ILE A 124 1.39 19.43 5.76
C ILE A 124 0.90 19.63 7.21
N PRO A 125 0.05 18.75 7.74
CA PRO A 125 -0.35 18.79 9.14
C PRO A 125 0.86 18.69 10.08
N ARG A 126 0.73 19.32 11.26
CA ARG A 126 1.68 19.09 12.35
C ARG A 126 1.38 17.75 13.03
N PHE A 127 2.24 16.76 12.81
CA PHE A 127 2.09 15.45 13.43
C PHE A 127 2.69 15.41 14.84
N GLN A 128 1.97 14.79 15.77
CA GLN A 128 2.46 14.58 17.14
C GLN A 128 3.50 13.45 17.17
N GLN A 129 3.39 12.47 16.28
CA GLN A 129 4.41 11.44 16.10
C GLN A 129 4.54 11.04 14.63
N ILE A 130 5.71 10.50 14.29
CA ILE A 130 5.95 9.81 13.02
C ILE A 130 6.38 8.39 13.31
N TRP A 131 5.78 7.43 12.61
CA TRP A 131 6.12 6.03 12.64
C TRP A 131 6.65 5.62 11.27
N PHE A 132 7.95 5.37 11.18
CA PHE A 132 8.61 4.95 9.95
C PHE A 132 8.43 3.45 9.73
N CYS A 133 7.86 3.07 8.58
CA CYS A 133 7.79 1.68 8.12
C CYS A 133 9.00 1.28 7.27
N GLU A 134 9.69 2.28 6.75
CA GLU A 134 10.87 2.17 5.90
C GLU A 134 11.84 3.26 6.31
N TRP A 135 13.13 3.02 6.12
CA TRP A 135 14.13 4.04 6.38
C TRP A 135 13.90 5.26 5.45
N PRO A 136 13.73 6.49 5.93
CA PRO A 136 13.55 7.64 5.05
C PRO A 136 14.84 7.98 4.27
N THR A 137 14.74 8.85 3.27
CA THR A 137 15.93 9.53 2.75
C THR A 137 16.37 10.63 3.73
N PRO A 138 17.62 11.10 3.70
CA PRO A 138 18.07 12.21 4.54
C PRO A 138 17.20 13.46 4.40
N GLU A 139 16.74 13.78 3.19
CA GLU A 139 15.89 14.93 2.90
C GLU A 139 14.49 14.78 3.51
N GLN A 140 13.92 13.57 3.40
CA GLN A 140 12.64 13.25 4.02
C GLN A 140 12.75 13.31 5.55
N GLU A 141 13.78 12.69 6.14
CA GLU A 141 14.05 12.70 7.58
C GLU A 141 14.19 14.14 8.10
N GLN A 142 15.03 14.95 7.46
CA GLN A 142 15.28 16.33 7.85
C GLN A 142 13.99 17.15 7.80
N ALA A 143 13.24 17.07 6.70
CA ALA A 143 12.03 17.86 6.54
C ALA A 143 10.92 17.48 7.51
N LEU A 144 10.76 16.18 7.77
CA LEU A 144 9.81 15.67 8.77
C LEU A 144 10.23 16.05 10.19
N SER A 145 11.51 15.97 10.53
CA SER A 145 12.02 16.30 11.87
C SER A 145 11.74 17.75 12.29
N ASN A 146 11.67 18.68 11.33
CA ASN A 146 11.42 20.09 11.58
C ASN A 146 9.93 20.41 11.86
N GLN A 147 9.01 19.51 11.50
CA GLN A 147 7.57 19.79 11.48
C GLN A 147 6.74 18.85 12.36
N THR A 148 7.37 17.92 13.11
CA THR A 148 6.67 16.88 13.86
C THR A 148 7.27 16.61 15.24
N GLY A 149 6.53 15.86 16.06
CA GLY A 149 7.01 15.34 17.35
C GLY A 149 7.89 14.10 17.24
N PRO A 150 7.98 13.27 18.30
CA PRO A 150 8.86 12.10 18.36
C PRO A 150 8.68 11.14 17.18
N ARG A 151 9.80 10.54 16.78
CA ARG A 151 9.89 9.60 15.66
C ARG A 151 10.15 8.19 16.19
N PHE A 152 9.49 7.21 15.60
CA PHE A 152 9.59 5.81 15.99
C PHE A 152 9.72 4.91 14.77
N TRP A 153 10.30 3.74 14.97
CA TRP A 153 10.30 2.66 14.00
C TRP A 153 9.03 1.79 14.15
N LEU A 154 8.32 1.53 13.06
CA LEU A 154 7.15 0.65 13.05
C LEU A 154 7.50 -0.65 12.32
N PRO A 155 7.74 -1.75 13.07
CA PRO A 155 8.17 -3.00 12.48
C PRO A 155 6.99 -3.70 11.78
N LEU A 156 6.82 -3.42 10.50
CA LEU A 156 5.80 -4.05 9.64
C LEU A 156 6.38 -5.09 8.67
N LEU A 157 7.62 -5.55 8.91
CA LEU A 157 8.19 -6.66 8.17
C LEU A 157 7.29 -7.89 8.32
N GLY A 158 7.00 -8.57 7.21
CA GLY A 158 6.25 -9.82 7.20
C GLY A 158 7.01 -10.93 7.92
N GLU A 159 6.26 -11.95 8.36
CA GLU A 159 6.86 -13.15 8.95
C GLU A 159 7.42 -14.06 7.86
N ASP A 160 8.54 -14.72 8.13
CA ASP A 160 9.02 -15.80 7.28
C ASP A 160 8.08 -16.99 7.43
N LYS A 161 7.35 -17.31 6.37
CA LYS A 161 6.41 -18.45 6.35
C LYS A 161 6.97 -19.64 5.58
N SER A 162 8.27 -19.66 5.28
CA SER A 162 8.90 -20.74 4.51
C SER A 162 8.70 -22.13 5.13
N GLN A 163 8.59 -22.22 6.46
CA GLN A 163 8.32 -23.48 7.18
C GLN A 163 6.84 -23.90 7.16
N ASP A 164 5.91 -22.93 7.18
CA ASP A 164 4.47 -23.20 7.12
C ASP A 164 3.96 -23.38 5.68
N ALA A 165 4.78 -22.99 4.70
CA ALA A 165 4.45 -22.99 3.28
C ALA A 165 4.50 -24.35 2.61
N THR A 166 4.89 -25.42 3.31
CA THR A 166 4.71 -26.79 2.79
C THR A 166 3.24 -26.96 2.42
N PRO A 167 2.91 -27.09 1.12
CA PRO A 167 1.53 -27.00 0.72
C PRO A 167 0.79 -28.25 1.21
N LYS A 168 -0.12 -28.08 2.17
CA LYS A 168 -1.05 -29.14 2.54
C LYS A 168 -1.92 -29.45 1.32
N GLY A 169 -1.58 -30.50 0.59
CA GLY A 169 -2.40 -31.03 -0.50
C GLY A 169 -2.00 -30.63 -1.94
N LEU A 170 -0.82 -30.07 -2.18
CA LEU A 170 -0.28 -29.97 -3.55
C LEU A 170 0.85 -31.00 -3.74
N GLU A 171 0.72 -31.86 -4.75
CA GLU A 171 1.75 -32.87 -5.09
C GLU A 171 3.07 -32.23 -5.58
N LYS A 172 3.01 -30.97 -6.07
CA LYS A 172 4.16 -30.14 -6.47
C LYS A 172 3.91 -28.66 -6.16
N PRO A 173 4.91 -27.88 -5.72
CA PRO A 173 4.76 -26.44 -5.53
C PRO A 173 4.46 -25.75 -6.87
N LYS A 174 3.48 -24.84 -6.86
CA LYS A 174 3.10 -24.02 -8.02
C LYS A 174 4.30 -23.20 -8.50
N GLN A 175 4.45 -22.96 -9.80
CA GLN A 175 5.68 -22.40 -10.34
C GLN A 175 5.80 -20.88 -10.11
N THR A 176 4.94 -20.07 -10.72
CA THR A 176 5.02 -18.60 -10.60
C THR A 176 3.69 -17.97 -10.20
N LEU A 177 3.76 -17.06 -9.23
CA LEU A 177 2.69 -16.14 -8.88
C LEU A 177 3.09 -14.70 -9.24
N VAL A 178 2.24 -14.01 -9.98
CA VAL A 178 2.33 -12.56 -10.20
C VAL A 178 1.32 -11.86 -9.28
N ILE A 179 1.73 -10.82 -8.55
CA ILE A 179 0.84 -10.05 -7.68
C ILE A 179 0.91 -8.57 -8.07
N HIS A 180 -0.19 -8.03 -8.59
CA HIS A 180 -0.25 -6.61 -8.92
C HIS A 180 -1.68 -6.08 -9.02
N SER A 181 -1.92 -4.89 -8.48
CA SER A 181 -3.23 -4.24 -8.53
C SER A 181 -3.29 -3.02 -9.45
N GLY A 182 -2.19 -2.70 -10.15
CA GLY A 182 -2.12 -1.55 -11.06
C GLY A 182 -2.68 -1.84 -12.45
N SER A 183 -2.33 -0.99 -13.41
CA SER A 183 -2.90 -0.98 -14.76
C SER A 183 -2.58 -2.26 -15.54
N LEU A 184 -3.33 -2.53 -16.63
CA LEU A 184 -3.06 -3.66 -17.52
C LEU A 184 -1.63 -3.63 -18.08
N ALA A 185 -1.11 -2.44 -18.40
CA ALA A 185 0.26 -2.27 -18.89
C ALA A 185 1.29 -2.73 -17.87
N GLU A 186 1.10 -2.38 -16.59
CA GLU A 186 1.99 -2.84 -15.52
C GLU A 186 1.84 -4.34 -15.26
N GLN A 187 0.62 -4.88 -15.36
CA GLN A 187 0.39 -6.33 -15.26
C GLN A 187 1.10 -7.07 -16.39
N ALA A 188 1.00 -6.57 -17.63
CA ALA A 188 1.67 -7.15 -18.80
C ALA A 188 3.20 -7.15 -18.62
N LEU A 189 3.78 -6.03 -18.18
CA LEU A 189 5.21 -5.95 -17.88
C LEU A 189 5.66 -7.00 -16.84
N LEU A 190 4.88 -7.19 -15.76
CA LEU A 190 5.21 -8.20 -14.75
C LEU A 190 5.05 -9.64 -15.27
N LEU A 191 4.06 -9.86 -16.15
CA LEU A 191 3.85 -11.15 -16.81
C LEU A 191 4.98 -11.48 -17.80
N GLU A 192 5.61 -10.49 -18.44
CA GLU A 192 6.81 -10.71 -19.27
C GLU A 192 7.98 -11.27 -18.46
N HIS A 193 8.15 -10.82 -17.21
CA HIS A 193 9.14 -11.39 -16.29
C HIS A 193 8.77 -12.79 -15.77
N ALA A 194 7.48 -13.14 -15.80
CA ALA A 194 6.98 -14.45 -15.44
C ALA A 194 7.16 -15.46 -16.57
N ALA A 195 6.95 -15.03 -17.83
CA ALA A 195 6.88 -15.89 -18.99
C ALA A 195 8.19 -16.66 -19.25
N LYS A 196 8.17 -17.95 -18.93
CA LYS A 196 9.11 -18.96 -19.44
C LYS A 196 8.32 -20.01 -20.22
N ALA A 197 8.94 -20.61 -21.23
CA ALA A 197 8.28 -21.60 -22.07
C ALA A 197 7.76 -22.79 -21.22
N GLY A 198 6.44 -23.02 -21.25
CA GLY A 198 5.78 -24.12 -20.56
C GLY A 198 5.46 -23.92 -19.07
N GLU A 199 5.69 -22.72 -18.52
CA GLU A 199 5.40 -22.42 -17.11
C GLU A 199 3.93 -22.02 -16.90
N GLU A 200 3.27 -22.62 -15.90
CA GLU A 200 1.96 -22.18 -15.43
C GLU A 200 2.10 -20.99 -14.47
N ILE A 201 1.36 -19.93 -14.75
CA ILE A 201 1.41 -18.65 -14.05
C ILE A 201 0.03 -18.38 -13.43
N ASP A 202 0.02 -18.11 -12.13
CA ASP A 202 -1.15 -17.54 -11.48
C ASP A 202 -0.94 -16.02 -11.31
N ILE A 203 -1.99 -15.22 -11.48
CA ILE A 203 -1.94 -13.77 -11.24
C ILE A 203 -3.04 -13.34 -10.26
N ILE A 204 -2.66 -12.71 -9.15
CA ILE A 204 -3.58 -11.99 -8.26
C ILE A 204 -3.64 -10.54 -8.72
N ALA A 205 -4.76 -10.17 -9.34
CA ALA A 205 -4.99 -8.83 -9.84
C ALA A 205 -6.51 -8.57 -9.95
N PRO A 206 -6.96 -7.30 -9.79
CA PRO A 206 -8.36 -6.96 -9.94
C PRO A 206 -8.85 -7.27 -11.37
N PRO A 207 -10.13 -7.64 -11.55
CA PRO A 207 -10.70 -7.92 -12.88
C PRO A 207 -10.79 -6.66 -13.74
N HIS A 208 -11.04 -5.52 -13.10
CA HIS A 208 -11.04 -4.20 -13.73
C HIS A 208 -9.94 -3.36 -13.09
N PRO A 209 -8.71 -3.39 -13.63
CA PRO A 209 -7.65 -2.55 -13.10
C PRO A 209 -8.02 -1.08 -13.25
N SER A 210 -7.68 -0.29 -12.23
CA SER A 210 -7.85 1.15 -12.28
C SER A 210 -7.14 1.69 -13.52
N ALA A 211 -7.85 2.47 -14.35
CA ALA A 211 -7.22 3.36 -15.32
C ALA A 211 -6.22 4.22 -14.53
N ASP A 212 -4.94 4.03 -14.81
CA ASP A 212 -3.79 4.66 -14.17
C ASP A 212 -4.05 5.29 -12.79
N ALA A 213 -3.78 4.52 -11.73
CA ALA A 213 -3.57 5.08 -10.39
C ALA A 213 -2.29 5.94 -10.29
N GLY A 214 -1.70 6.29 -11.43
CA GLY A 214 -0.74 7.36 -11.57
C GLY A 214 -1.50 8.68 -11.54
N PHE A 215 -1.39 9.39 -10.43
CA PHE A 215 -1.43 10.85 -10.47
C PHE A 215 -0.74 11.33 -11.74
N ASN A 216 -1.50 11.90 -12.68
CA ASN A 216 -1.04 12.36 -13.99
C ASN A 216 0.31 13.07 -13.86
N SER A 217 1.38 12.33 -14.15
CA SER A 217 2.61 12.83 -14.70
C SER A 217 2.92 11.86 -15.81
N ALA A 218 2.72 12.29 -17.06
CA ALA A 218 3.20 11.57 -18.21
C ALA A 218 4.62 11.04 -17.91
N PRO A 219 4.93 9.76 -18.16
CA PRO A 219 6.29 9.27 -18.01
C PRO A 219 7.18 10.09 -18.94
N LEU A 220 8.16 10.81 -18.38
CA LEU A 220 9.35 11.14 -19.13
C LEU A 220 10.01 9.80 -19.49
N ASP A 221 10.07 9.51 -20.79
CA ASP A 221 10.80 8.42 -21.43
C ASP A 221 10.28 6.97 -21.25
N SER A 222 8.97 6.73 -21.36
CA SER A 222 8.52 5.40 -21.78
C SER A 222 8.69 5.25 -23.30
N LYS A 223 9.60 4.39 -23.75
CA LYS A 223 9.55 3.87 -25.13
C LYS A 223 8.12 3.37 -25.41
N PRO A 224 7.54 3.65 -26.59
CA PRO A 224 6.20 3.21 -26.90
C PRO A 224 6.14 1.68 -26.80
N LEU A 225 5.38 1.18 -25.82
CA LEU A 225 5.00 -0.23 -25.75
C LEU A 225 4.26 -0.59 -27.04
N ASP A 226 4.61 -1.73 -27.61
CA ASP A 226 3.99 -2.29 -28.79
C ASP A 226 2.48 -2.45 -28.55
N LYS A 227 1.69 -1.68 -29.28
CA LYS A 227 0.23 -1.64 -29.14
C LYS A 227 -0.44 -2.96 -29.51
N SER A 228 0.26 -3.84 -30.23
CA SER A 228 -0.22 -5.19 -30.55
C SER A 228 -0.30 -6.09 -29.31
N ALA A 229 0.56 -5.88 -28.31
CA ALA A 229 0.49 -6.62 -27.05
C ALA A 229 -0.72 -6.21 -26.19
N LEU A 230 -1.23 -4.98 -26.35
CA LEU A 230 -2.34 -4.42 -25.56
C LEU A 230 -3.73 -4.80 -26.10
N SER A 231 -3.87 -5.08 -27.41
CA SER A 231 -5.15 -5.48 -28.00
C SER A 231 -5.63 -6.85 -27.51
N ASP A 232 -4.70 -7.73 -27.13
CA ASP A 232 -5.01 -9.09 -26.65
C ASP A 232 -5.49 -9.11 -25.19
N PHE A 233 -5.31 -8.03 -24.41
CA PHE A 233 -5.73 -7.96 -23.01
C PHE A 233 -7.07 -7.22 -22.79
N ASN A 234 -7.61 -6.55 -23.82
CA ASN A 234 -8.81 -5.72 -23.67
C ASN A 234 -10.14 -6.50 -23.72
N ASN A 235 -10.12 -7.80 -24.01
CA ASN A 235 -11.34 -8.62 -24.15
C ASN A 235 -11.65 -9.55 -22.95
N CYS A 236 -10.85 -9.53 -21.88
CA CYS A 236 -10.92 -10.55 -20.83
C CYS A 236 -12.02 -10.30 -19.79
N ASN A 237 -13.30 -10.30 -20.17
CA ASN A 237 -14.42 -10.45 -19.24
C ASN A 237 -14.81 -11.92 -19.13
N ASN A 238 -14.65 -12.48 -17.93
CA ASN A 238 -15.06 -13.82 -17.49
C ASN A 238 -14.35 -14.99 -18.18
N LYS A 239 -13.34 -15.55 -17.49
CA LYS A 239 -12.62 -16.80 -17.80
C LYS A 239 -11.93 -16.85 -19.18
N GLU A 240 -10.95 -15.97 -19.42
CA GLU A 240 -10.01 -16.24 -20.51
C GLU A 240 -8.87 -17.14 -20.02
N HIS A 241 -8.92 -18.41 -20.43
CA HIS A 241 -7.78 -19.30 -20.46
C HIS A 241 -6.85 -18.85 -21.60
N LYS A 242 -5.84 -18.03 -21.28
CA LYS A 242 -4.58 -18.15 -22.01
C LYS A 242 -3.93 -19.44 -21.48
N PRO A 243 -3.56 -20.43 -22.33
CA PRO A 243 -2.94 -21.67 -21.85
C PRO A 243 -1.74 -21.32 -20.95
N GLY A 244 -1.79 -21.76 -19.69
CA GLY A 244 -0.75 -21.46 -18.69
C GLY A 244 -0.91 -20.14 -17.91
N LEU A 245 -2.03 -19.39 -18.00
CA LEU A 245 -2.30 -18.23 -17.14
C LEU A 245 -3.66 -18.33 -16.43
N THR A 246 -3.66 -18.27 -15.11
CA THR A 246 -4.88 -18.24 -14.28
C THR A 246 -4.98 -16.94 -13.49
N ARG A 247 -6.10 -16.22 -13.59
CA ARG A 247 -6.36 -15.02 -12.77
C ARG A 247 -7.13 -15.40 -11.49
N LEU A 248 -6.58 -15.01 -10.35
CA LEU A 248 -7.14 -15.24 -9.02
C LEU A 248 -7.69 -13.95 -8.41
N GLN A 249 -8.88 -14.02 -7.83
CA GLN A 249 -9.46 -12.96 -7.01
C GLN A 249 -9.32 -13.35 -5.53
N LEU A 250 -8.15 -13.07 -4.96
CA LEU A 250 -7.82 -13.50 -3.60
C LEU A 250 -7.20 -12.36 -2.80
N TYR A 251 -7.61 -12.24 -1.54
CA TYR A 251 -7.07 -11.30 -0.58
C TYR A 251 -7.11 -11.89 0.84
N PRO A 252 -6.03 -11.77 1.62
CA PRO A 252 -4.72 -11.20 1.25
C PRO A 252 -3.88 -12.17 0.41
N ALA A 253 -3.00 -11.64 -0.44
CA ALA A 253 -2.14 -12.48 -1.29
C ALA A 253 -1.16 -13.37 -0.49
N SER A 254 -0.86 -12.97 0.75
CA SER A 254 -0.01 -13.70 1.69
C SER A 254 -0.51 -15.09 2.06
N ASP A 255 -1.79 -15.39 1.83
CA ASP A 255 -2.39 -16.69 2.17
C ASP A 255 -1.87 -17.82 1.27
N ILE A 256 -1.48 -17.50 0.04
CA ILE A 256 -1.00 -18.50 -0.93
C ILE A 256 0.39 -18.21 -1.47
N GLY A 257 0.88 -16.96 -1.38
CA GLY A 257 2.10 -16.58 -2.11
C GLY A 257 3.35 -17.35 -1.72
N TRP A 258 3.48 -17.75 -0.45
CA TRP A 258 4.61 -18.55 0.02
C TRP A 258 4.62 -20.00 -0.51
N GLN A 259 3.52 -20.48 -1.09
CA GLN A 259 3.41 -21.82 -1.67
C GLN A 259 3.98 -21.88 -3.11
N TYR A 260 4.38 -20.75 -3.68
CA TYR A 260 4.91 -20.65 -5.04
C TYR A 260 6.44 -20.67 -5.02
N GLN A 261 7.04 -21.28 -6.03
CA GLN A 261 8.50 -21.24 -6.18
C GLN A 261 9.00 -19.82 -6.49
N ARG A 262 8.21 -19.04 -7.24
CA ARG A 262 8.51 -17.65 -7.60
C ARG A 262 7.33 -16.73 -7.31
N VAL A 263 7.62 -15.55 -6.78
CA VAL A 263 6.65 -14.47 -6.57
C VAL A 263 7.16 -13.21 -7.25
N ILE A 264 6.41 -12.68 -8.22
CA ILE A 264 6.81 -11.52 -9.02
C ILE A 264 5.85 -10.36 -8.73
N CYS A 265 6.39 -9.17 -8.44
CA CYS A 265 5.56 -8.00 -8.18
C CYS A 265 6.26 -6.66 -8.43
N GLY A 266 5.46 -5.59 -8.47
CA GLY A 266 5.90 -4.23 -8.80
C GLY A 266 6.74 -3.49 -7.76
N GLY A 267 7.31 -4.13 -6.74
CA GLY A 267 8.18 -3.46 -5.75
C GLY A 267 7.48 -2.47 -4.78
N GLY A 268 6.15 -2.54 -4.66
CA GLY A 268 5.39 -1.76 -3.68
C GLY A 268 5.67 -2.22 -2.25
N PHE A 269 5.63 -1.30 -1.28
CA PHE A 269 5.96 -1.54 0.14
C PHE A 269 5.39 -2.85 0.71
N ASN A 270 4.08 -3.10 0.54
CA ASN A 270 3.44 -4.26 1.17
C ASN A 270 3.94 -5.60 0.62
N LEU A 271 4.22 -5.67 -0.68
CA LEU A 271 4.69 -6.90 -1.31
C LEU A 271 6.17 -7.12 -1.00
N VAL A 272 6.98 -6.05 -0.99
CA VAL A 272 8.36 -6.14 -0.54
C VAL A 272 8.41 -6.57 0.93
N SER A 273 7.72 -5.87 1.84
CA SER A 273 7.71 -6.24 3.27
C SER A 273 7.21 -7.67 3.53
N GLU A 274 6.28 -8.19 2.73
CA GLU A 274 5.77 -9.56 2.89
C GLU A 274 6.73 -10.61 2.33
N TYR A 275 7.37 -10.36 1.19
CA TYR A 275 8.10 -11.39 0.44
C TYR A 275 9.61 -11.16 0.36
N ILE A 276 10.18 -10.18 1.06
CA ILE A 276 11.63 -9.91 1.00
C ILE A 276 12.50 -11.07 1.47
N LEU A 277 11.94 -11.94 2.32
CA LEU A 277 12.59 -13.17 2.79
C LEU A 277 12.27 -14.38 1.90
N HIS A 278 11.35 -14.25 0.94
CA HIS A 278 10.96 -15.34 0.06
C HIS A 278 12.07 -15.59 -0.98
N PRO A 279 12.65 -16.81 -1.05
CA PRO A 279 13.85 -17.07 -1.85
C PRO A 279 13.65 -16.89 -3.36
N GLY A 280 12.42 -17.07 -3.85
CA GLY A 280 12.06 -16.85 -5.24
C GLY A 280 11.36 -15.51 -5.54
N ALA A 281 11.42 -14.53 -4.62
CA ALA A 281 10.82 -13.22 -4.88
C ALA A 281 11.61 -12.44 -5.94
N LEU A 282 10.89 -11.88 -6.92
CA LEU A 282 11.41 -10.95 -7.90
C LEU A 282 10.62 -9.64 -7.81
N PHE A 283 11.32 -8.57 -7.45
CA PHE A 283 10.76 -7.23 -7.41
C PHE A 283 11.14 -6.46 -8.66
N VAL A 284 10.15 -6.08 -9.46
CA VAL A 284 10.32 -5.26 -10.66
C VAL A 284 9.83 -3.85 -10.31
N PRO A 285 10.70 -2.91 -9.91
CA PRO A 285 10.26 -1.58 -9.48
C PRO A 285 9.60 -0.87 -10.66
N LEU A 286 8.39 -0.36 -10.43
CA LEU A 286 7.69 0.46 -11.41
C LEU A 286 8.10 1.92 -11.21
N THR A 287 8.29 2.66 -12.30
CA THR A 287 8.63 4.08 -12.21
C THR A 287 7.48 4.86 -11.57
N ARG A 288 7.77 5.53 -10.46
CA ARG A 288 6.83 6.38 -9.73
C ARG A 288 7.51 7.70 -9.41
N ALA A 289 6.79 8.81 -9.57
CA ALA A 289 7.34 10.13 -9.24
C ALA A 289 7.60 10.32 -7.74
N LEU A 290 6.75 9.73 -6.89
CA LEU A 290 6.73 9.96 -5.44
C LEU A 290 7.18 8.74 -4.62
N ASP A 291 6.97 7.51 -5.09
CA ASP A 291 7.35 6.29 -4.37
C ASP A 291 8.72 5.79 -4.88
N LEU A 292 9.76 5.82 -4.04
CA LEU A 292 11.12 5.43 -4.45
C LEU A 292 11.29 3.90 -4.40
N GLN A 293 10.55 3.19 -5.27
CA GLN A 293 10.53 1.72 -5.29
C GLN A 293 11.90 1.11 -5.58
N HIS A 294 12.71 1.75 -6.45
CA HIS A 294 14.07 1.31 -6.74
C HIS A 294 14.94 1.30 -5.47
N LEU A 295 14.91 2.38 -4.70
CA LEU A 295 15.70 2.53 -3.48
C LEU A 295 15.24 1.55 -2.38
N ARG A 296 13.93 1.27 -2.31
CA ARG A 296 13.38 0.23 -1.42
C ARG A 296 14.00 -1.14 -1.73
N ILE A 297 14.08 -1.51 -3.01
CA ILE A 297 14.64 -2.79 -3.43
C ILE A 297 16.15 -2.82 -3.21
N GLU A 298 16.85 -1.75 -3.57
CA GLU A 298 18.31 -1.61 -3.38
C GLU A 298 18.72 -1.79 -1.92
N ARG A 299 17.97 -1.19 -0.98
CA ARG A 299 18.24 -1.31 0.46
C ARG A 299 17.93 -2.70 1.02
N GLY A 300 17.15 -3.51 0.30
CA GLY A 300 16.76 -4.85 0.72
C GLY A 300 16.22 -4.89 2.15
N LEU A 301 16.52 -5.97 2.87
CA LEU A 301 16.09 -6.18 4.25
C LEU A 301 16.54 -5.04 5.18
N GLY A 302 17.72 -4.46 4.95
CA GLY A 302 18.24 -3.36 5.76
C GLY A 302 17.34 -2.12 5.76
N GLY A 303 16.58 -1.89 4.69
CA GLY A 303 15.59 -0.80 4.62
C GLY A 303 14.34 -1.00 5.49
N PHE A 304 14.12 -2.22 5.99
CA PHE A 304 12.99 -2.65 6.83
C PHE A 304 13.41 -2.99 8.27
N LEU A 305 14.65 -2.67 8.64
CA LEU A 305 15.15 -2.79 10.01
C LEU A 305 15.29 -1.39 10.62
N PRO A 306 15.12 -1.25 11.95
CA PRO A 306 15.25 0.04 12.61
C PRO A 306 16.67 0.60 12.41
N PRO A 307 16.81 1.88 12.01
CA PRO A 307 18.11 2.49 11.94
C PRO A 307 18.70 2.71 13.35
N PRO A 308 20.03 2.80 13.47
CA PRO A 308 20.69 3.07 14.74
C PRO A 308 20.10 4.31 15.43
N GLY A 309 19.73 4.16 16.70
CA GLY A 309 19.20 5.26 17.52
C GLY A 309 17.70 5.53 17.39
N LEU A 310 16.98 4.89 16.46
CA LEU A 310 15.52 5.04 16.36
C LEU A 310 14.80 3.94 17.14
N SER A 311 14.08 4.32 18.20
CA SER A 311 13.32 3.37 19.00
C SER A 311 12.07 2.87 18.28
N SER A 312 11.73 1.59 18.46
CA SER A 312 10.49 1.03 17.94
C SER A 312 9.25 1.54 18.67
N VAL A 313 8.14 1.64 17.94
CA VAL A 313 6.80 1.84 18.50
C VAL A 313 6.52 0.71 19.47
N GLN A 314 6.07 1.05 20.68
CA GLN A 314 5.71 0.06 21.68
C GLN A 314 4.33 -0.53 21.38
N LYS A 315 4.13 -1.83 21.58
CA LYS A 315 2.84 -2.50 21.32
C LYS A 315 1.68 -1.92 22.15
N ASP A 316 1.98 -1.38 23.34
CA ASP A 316 1.01 -0.77 24.26
C ASP A 316 0.88 0.75 24.08
N ILE A 317 1.34 1.31 22.94
CA ILE A 317 1.35 2.76 22.68
C ILE A 317 -0.03 3.41 22.87
N LEU A 318 -1.11 2.67 22.60
CA LEU A 318 -2.48 3.18 22.79
C LEU A 318 -2.80 3.54 24.25
N LYS A 319 -2.16 2.93 25.25
CA LYS A 319 -2.33 3.32 26.67
C LYS A 319 -1.65 4.65 26.99
N ARG A 320 -0.71 5.07 26.14
CA ARG A 320 0.12 6.29 26.31
C ARG A 320 -0.34 7.45 25.42
N LEU A 321 -1.31 7.20 24.52
CA LEU A 321 -1.89 8.18 23.59
C LEU A 321 -3.30 8.60 24.06
#